data_AF-A0A3D3WXH5-F1
#
_entry.id   AF-A0A3D3WXH5-F1
#
_cell.length_a   1.000
_cell.length_b   1.000
_cell.length_c   1.000
_cell.angle_alpha   90.00
_cell.angle_beta   90.00
_cell.angle_gamma   90.00
#
_symmetry.space_group_name_H-M   'P 1'
#
loop_
_entity.id
_entity.type
_entity.pdbx_description
1 polymer ?
#
loop_
_entity_poly.entity_id
_entity_poly.type
_entity_poly.pdbx_seq_one_letter_code
_entity_poly.pdbx_strand_id
1 'polypeptide(L)' 'MVSKHEKELGALTREIVACRVCSRLVDWREKIGDQKRASYKDWDYWAKPVPSFG' A
#
# COMPACT_ATOMS: atom_id res chain seq x y z
N MET A 1 -15.92 7.96 -20.35
CA MET A 1 -16.02 8.90 -19.21
C MET A 1 -15.96 8.08 -17.93
N VAL A 2 -15.09 8.43 -16.99
CA VAL A 2 -14.98 7.76 -15.68
C VAL A 2 -16.11 8.24 -14.78
N SER A 3 -16.83 7.32 -14.13
CA SER A 3 -17.97 7.59 -13.26
C SER A 3 -17.56 8.37 -12.00
N LYS A 4 -18.54 8.99 -11.34
CA LYS A 4 -18.31 9.72 -10.07
C LYS A 4 -17.70 8.80 -9.00
N HIS A 5 -18.23 7.58 -8.87
CA HIS A 5 -17.77 6.60 -7.88
C HIS A 5 -16.32 6.17 -8.12
N GLU A 6 -15.93 5.95 -9.38
CA GLU A 6 -14.53 5.62 -9.71
C GLU A 6 -13.56 6.74 -9.29
N LYS A 7 -13.96 8.01 -9.43
CA LYS A 7 -13.15 9.15 -8.97
C LYS A 7 -13.03 9.18 -7.44
N GLU A 8 -14.12 8.96 -6.73
CA GLU A 8 -14.16 8.94 -5.26
C GLU A 8 -13.33 7.78 -4.69
N LEU A 9 -13.48 6.57 -5.24
CA LEU A 9 -12.66 5.41 -4.86
C LEU A 9 -11.18 5.64 -5.17
N GLY A 10 -10.86 6.31 -6.29
CA GLY A 10 -9.50 6.71 -6.61
C GLY A 10 -8.92 7.70 -5.60
N ALA A 11 -9.73 8.65 -5.10
CA ALA A 11 -9.32 9.59 -4.05
C ALA A 11 -9.06 8.89 -2.72
N LEU A 12 -10.00 8.05 -2.28
CA LEU A 12 -9.86 7.24 -1.07
C LEU A 12 -8.63 6.33 -1.14
N THR A 13 -8.38 5.70 -2.28
CA THR A 13 -7.19 4.87 -2.50
C THR A 13 -5.90 5.67 -2.29
N ARG A 14 -5.83 6.91 -2.79
CA ARG A 14 -4.66 7.78 -2.59
C ARG A 14 -4.45 8.13 -1.11
N GLU A 15 -5.53 8.44 -0.39
CA GLU A 15 -5.48 8.72 1.05
C GLU A 15 -5.00 7.50 1.84
N ILE A 16 -5.54 6.32 1.55
CA ILE A 16 -5.15 5.06 2.19
C ILE A 16 -3.66 4.79 1.95
N VAL A 17 -3.19 4.85 0.69
CA VAL A 17 -1.79 4.56 0.34
C VAL A 17 -0.81 5.57 0.96
N ALA A 18 -1.23 6.83 1.14
CA ALA A 18 -0.43 7.86 1.78
C ALA A 18 -0.36 7.75 3.32
N CYS A 19 -1.20 6.92 3.94
CA CYS A 19 -1.31 6.87 5.40
C CYS A 19 -0.03 6.35 6.10
N ARG A 20 0.39 7.10 7.13
CA ARG A 20 1.58 6.82 7.98
C ARG A 20 1.31 6.99 9.49
N VAL A 21 0.05 7.02 9.92
CA VAL A 21 -0.34 7.33 11.31
C VAL A 21 0.20 6.30 12.32
N CYS A 22 0.30 5.03 11.91
CA CYS A 22 0.73 3.94 12.80
C CYS A 22 2.24 3.67 12.65
N SER A 23 3.08 4.33 13.46
CA SER A 23 4.55 4.21 13.41
C SER A 23 5.04 2.76 13.36
N ARG A 24 4.58 1.91 14.29
CA ARG A 24 4.93 0.47 14.33
C ARG A 24 4.66 -0.27 13.00
N LEU A 25 3.56 0.06 12.31
CA LEU A 25 3.20 -0.60 11.06
C LEU A 25 4.02 -0.07 9.87
N VAL A 26 4.34 1.22 9.89
CA VAL A 26 5.20 1.87 8.91
C VAL A 26 6.62 1.30 9.00
N ASP A 27 7.19 1.24 10.20
CA ASP A 27 8.53 0.70 10.42
C ASP A 27 8.62 -0.76 9.95
N TRP A 28 7.59 -1.56 10.26
CA TRP A 28 7.56 -2.97 9.87
C TRP A 28 7.44 -3.16 8.36
N ARG A 29 6.52 -2.46 7.68
CA ARG A 29 6.32 -2.65 6.22
C ARG A 29 7.53 -2.15 5.41
N GLU A 30 8.19 -1.09 5.85
CA GLU A 30 9.42 -0.58 5.22
C GLU A 30 10.58 -1.56 5.43
N LYS A 31 10.75 -2.05 6.66
CA LYS A 31 11.75 -3.09 6.96
C LYS A 31 11.57 -4.33 6.09
N ILE A 32 10.35 -4.84 5.92
CA ILE A 32 10.09 -6.04 5.10
C ILE A 32 10.13 -5.74 3.60
N GLY A 33 9.88 -4.49 3.19
CA GLY A 33 10.09 -4.02 1.83
C GLY A 33 11.56 -4.12 1.40
N ASP A 34 12.47 -3.78 2.31
CA ASP A 34 13.91 -3.90 2.12
C ASP A 34 14.42 -5.33 2.38
N GLN A 35 14.09 -5.88 3.55
CA GLN A 35 14.47 -7.22 4.01
C GLN A 35 13.43 -8.26 3.58
N LYS A 36 13.31 -8.43 2.27
CA LYS A 36 12.36 -9.37 1.68
C LYS A 36 12.64 -10.80 2.16
N ARG A 37 11.57 -11.59 2.30
CA ARG A 37 11.68 -13.02 2.61
C ARG A 37 12.51 -13.71 1.54
N ALA A 38 13.45 -14.57 1.93
CA ALA A 38 14.43 -15.19 1.01
C ALA A 38 13.80 -15.82 -0.24
N SER A 39 12.65 -16.49 -0.11
CA SER A 39 11.93 -17.11 -1.23
C SER A 39 11.35 -16.11 -2.25
N TYR A 40 11.25 -14.83 -1.91
CA TYR A 40 10.66 -13.76 -2.73
C TYR A 40 11.60 -12.56 -2.85
N LYS A 41 12.91 -12.76 -2.62
CA LYS A 41 13.90 -11.67 -2.60
C LYS A 41 13.94 -10.88 -3.93
N ASP A 42 13.67 -11.57 -5.03
CA ASP A 42 13.74 -11.02 -6.38
C ASP A 42 12.39 -10.44 -6.85
N TRP A 43 11.37 -10.42 -5.98
CA TRP A 43 10.04 -9.91 -6.33
C TRP A 43 9.90 -8.45 -5.94
N ASP A 44 9.08 -7.71 -6.69
CA ASP A 44 8.66 -6.37 -6.31
C ASP A 44 7.68 -6.45 -5.14
N TYR A 45 8.02 -5.79 -4.03
CA TYR A 45 7.18 -5.74 -2.83
C TYR A 45 6.44 -4.41 -2.77
N TRP A 46 5.14 -4.47 -2.46
CA TRP A 46 4.32 -3.27 -2.35
C TRP A 46 4.73 -2.37 -1.18
N ALA A 47 4.98 -2.95 0.00
CA ALA A 47 5.44 -2.27 1.22
C ALA A 47 4.65 -1.00 1.64
N LYS A 48 3.39 -0.88 1.20
CA LYS A 48 2.49 0.25 1.47
C LYS A 48 1.12 -0.25 1.97
N PRO A 49 0.23 0.62 2.48
CA PRO A 49 -1.15 0.26 2.80
C PRO A 49 -1.81 -0.41 1.59
N VAL A 50 -2.60 -1.45 1.84
CA VAL A 50 -3.30 -2.20 0.80
C VAL A 50 -4.67 -1.57 0.58
N PRO A 51 -4.96 -1.00 -0.60
CA PRO A 51 -6.31 -0.54 -0.93
C PRO A 51 -7.30 -1.71 -0.98
N SER A 52 -8.58 -1.42 -0.80
CA SER A 52 -9.64 -2.41 -1.01
C SER A 52 -9.69 -2.88 -2.47
N PHE A 53 -10.09 -4.14 -2.67
CA PHE A 53 -10.34 -4.75 -3.97
C PHE A 53 -11.82 -5.12 -4.07
N GLY A 54 -12.44 -4.86 -5.22
CA GLY A 54 -13.86 -5.12 -5.49
C GLY A 54 -14.36 -4.38 -6.71
#